data_AF-A0A960EAC6-F1
#
_entry.id   AF-A0A960EAC6-F1
#
_cell.length_a   1.000
_cell.length_b   1.000
_cell.length_c   1.000
_cell.angle_alpha   90.00
_cell.angle_beta   90.00
_cell.angle_gamma   90.00
#
_symmetry.space_group_name_H-M   'P 1'
#
loop_
_entity.id
_entity.type
_entity.pdbx_description
1 polymer ?
#
loop_
_entity_poly.entity_id
_entity_poly.type
_entity_poly.pdbx_seq_one_letter_code
_entity_poly.pdbx_strand_id
1 'polypeptide(L)' 'MSRDGRDHVDFLCTAADKIDGWAETAELMGDDHQAVKLREKARLAREQAMRLLDD' A
#
# COMPACT_ATOMS: atom_id res chain seq x y z
N MET A 1 -14.91 12.68 -8.85
CA MET A 1 -13.63 12.90 -8.14
C MET A 1 -13.06 14.28 -8.37
N SER A 2 -12.90 15.03 -7.28
CA SER A 2 -12.10 16.26 -7.24
C SER A 2 -10.63 15.96 -7.51
N ARG A 3 -9.85 16.97 -7.94
CA ARG A 3 -8.40 16.85 -8.16
C ARG A 3 -7.68 16.31 -6.91
N ASP A 4 -8.08 16.79 -5.74
CA ASP A 4 -7.55 16.34 -4.44
C ASP A 4 -7.81 14.85 -4.15
N GLY A 5 -8.94 14.31 -4.63
CA GLY A 5 -9.26 12.89 -4.47
C GLY A 5 -8.36 11.98 -5.31
N ARG A 6 -8.04 12.40 -6.55
CA ARG A 6 -7.09 11.68 -7.40
C ARG A 6 -5.66 11.74 -6.84
N ASP A 7 -5.24 12.92 -6.39
CA ASP A 7 -3.91 13.08 -5.77
C ASP A 7 -3.77 12.20 -4.51
N HIS A 8 -4.85 12.03 -3.75
CA HIS A 8 -4.87 11.15 -2.58
C HIS A 8 -4.83 9.66 -2.94
N VAL A 9 -5.56 9.25 -3.98
CA VAL A 9 -5.51 7.88 -4.52
C VAL A 9 -4.09 7.54 -5.00
N ASP A 10 -3.48 8.43 -5.79
CA ASP A 10 -2.12 8.24 -6.31
C ASP A 10 -1.09 8.15 -5.18
N PHE A 11 -1.26 8.95 -4.12
CA PHE A 11 -0.44 8.87 -2.91
C PHE A 11 -0.56 7.49 -2.23
N LEU A 12 -1.78 6.99 -2.02
CA LEU A 12 -2.02 5.70 -1.37
C LEU A 12 -1.48 4.53 -2.20
N CYS A 13 -1.66 4.56 -3.53
CA CYS A 13 -1.08 3.57 -4.43
C CYS A 13 0.45 3.58 -4.36
N THR A 14 1.07 4.77 -4.42
CA THR A 14 2.53 4.91 -4.30
C THR A 14 3.04 4.41 -2.94
N ALA A 15 2.30 4.66 -1.86
CA ALA A 15 2.65 4.16 -0.54
C ALA A 15 2.57 2.62 -0.47
N ALA A 16 1.53 2.02 -1.04
CA ALA A 16 1.36 0.58 -1.09
C ALA A 16 2.52 -0.11 -1.84
N ASP A 17 2.94 0.44 -2.99
CA ASP A 17 4.03 -0.14 -3.78
C ASP A 17 5.37 -0.07 -3.06
N LYS A 18 5.65 1.02 -2.33
CA LYS A 18 6.84 1.13 -1.48
C LYS A 18 6.82 0.11 -0.34
N ILE A 19 5.66 -0.10 0.28
CA ILE A 19 5.50 -1.05 1.37
C ILE A 19 5.70 -2.49 0.86
N ASP A 20 5.21 -2.82 -0.34
CA ASP A 20 5.46 -4.12 -0.95
C ASP A 20 6.95 -4.34 -1.23
N GLY A 21 7.68 -3.33 -1.73
CA GLY A 21 9.14 -3.42 -1.90
C GLY A 21 9.87 -3.67 -0.57
N TRP A 22 9.40 -3.09 0.53
CA TRP A 22 9.93 -3.43 1.86
C TRP A 22 9.55 -4.84 2.31
N ALA A 23 8.36 -5.32 1.96
CA ALA A 23 7.92 -6.68 2.27
C ALA A 23 8.81 -7.71 1.55
N GLU A 24 9.07 -7.50 0.26
CA GLU A 24 10.01 -8.32 -0.52
C GLU A 24 11.41 -8.30 0.10
N THR A 25 11.89 -7.12 0.51
CA THR A 25 13.18 -7.01 1.20
C THR A 25 13.19 -7.81 2.52
N ALA A 26 12.11 -7.78 3.29
CA ALA A 26 11.98 -8.54 4.52
C ALA A 26 12.00 -10.06 4.27
N GLU A 27 11.34 -10.55 3.22
CA GLU A 27 11.41 -11.97 2.82
C GLU A 27 12.81 -12.38 2.41
N LEU A 28 13.51 -11.53 1.64
CA LEU A 28 14.90 -11.80 1.24
C LEU A 28 15.84 -11.89 2.45
N MET A 29 15.51 -11.21 3.55
CA MET A 29 16.25 -11.28 4.82
C MET A 29 15.79 -12.44 5.73
N GLY A 30 14.77 -13.22 5.32
CA GLY A 30 14.19 -14.30 6.12
C GLY A 30 13.30 -13.82 7.27
N ASP A 31 12.86 -12.56 7.25
CA ASP A 31 11.90 -12.00 8.22
C ASP A 31 10.47 -12.11 7.69
N ASP A 32 9.96 -13.33 7.63
CA ASP A 32 8.62 -13.65 7.13
C ASP A 32 7.52 -12.93 7.93
N HIS A 33 7.74 -12.75 9.23
CA HIS A 33 6.77 -12.07 10.09
C HIS A 33 6.61 -10.60 9.72
N GLN A 34 7.72 -9.91 9.48
CA GLN A 34 7.69 -8.52 9.05
C GLN A 34 7.18 -8.39 7.62
N ALA A 35 7.51 -9.31 6.72
CA ALA A 35 6.97 -9.34 5.37
C ALA A 35 5.43 -9.43 5.37
N VAL A 36 4.84 -10.33 6.17
CA VAL A 36 3.37 -10.45 6.31
C VAL A 36 2.75 -9.15 6.83
N LYS A 37 3.35 -8.53 7.85
CA LYS A 37 2.87 -7.24 8.38
C LYS A 37 2.91 -6.13 7.34
N LEU A 38 3.96 -6.08 6.53
CA LEU A 38 4.11 -5.08 5.49
C LEU A 38 3.07 -5.29 4.38
N ARG A 39 2.89 -6.53 3.90
CA ARG A 39 1.84 -6.84 2.92
C ARG A 39 0.44 -6.46 3.38
N GLU A 40 0.13 -6.69 4.65
CA GLU A 40 -1.17 -6.28 5.20
C GLU A 40 -1.35 -4.76 5.17
N LYS A 41 -0.28 -4.00 5.45
CA LYS A 41 -0.33 -2.53 5.33
C LYS A 41 -0.49 -2.06 3.88
N ALA A 42 0.21 -2.69 2.93
CA ALA A 42 0.03 -2.39 1.51
C ALA A 42 -1.40 -2.69 1.04
N ARG A 43 -1.98 -3.80 1.49
CA ARG A 43 -3.37 -4.17 1.24
C ARG A 43 -4.34 -3.10 1.75
N LEU A 44 -4.19 -2.67 3.01
CA LEU A 44 -5.05 -1.63 3.61
C LEU A 44 -4.94 -0.29 2.87
N ALA A 45 -3.75 0.10 2.41
CA ALA A 45 -3.57 1.32 1.61
C ALA A 45 -4.32 1.25 0.27
N ARG A 46 -4.28 0.09 -0.42
CA ARG A 46 -5.03 -0.13 -1.66
C ARG A 46 -6.54 -0.16 -1.43
N GLU A 47 -7.01 -0.76 -0.34
CA GLU A 47 -8.42 -0.74 0.05
C GLU A 47 -8.91 0.69 0.32
N GLN A 48 -8.11 1.52 0.97
CA GLN A 48 -8.42 2.93 1.16
C GLN A 48 -8.46 3.69 -0.18
N ALA A 49 -7.51 3.42 -1.07
CA ALA A 49 -7.49 4.01 -2.41
C ALA A 49 -8.75 3.64 -3.20
N MET A 50 -9.16 2.37 -3.16
CA MET A 50 -10.39 1.90 -3.81
C MET A 50 -11.65 2.58 -3.25
N ARG A 51 -11.76 2.74 -1.93
CA ARG A 51 -12.91 3.45 -1.34
C ARG A 51 -13.03 4.89 -1.82
N LEU A 52 -11.90 5.58 -1.97
CA LEU A 52 -11.86 6.93 -2.53
C LEU A 52 -12.18 6.97 -4.04
N LEU A 53 -12.08 5.84 -4.73
CA LEU A 53 -12.51 5.72 -6.12
C LEU A 53 -14.02 5.48 -6.26
N ASP A 54 -14.65 4.92 -5.23
CA ASP A 54 -16.08 4.63 -5.20
C ASP A 54 -16.93 5.82 -4.69
N ASP A 55 -16.31 6.80 -4.01
CA ASP A 55 -16.89 8.07 -3.52
C ASP A 55 -16.89 9.21 -4.57
#